data_AF-A0A4V3UQ04-F1
#
_entry.id   AF-A0A4V3UQ04-F1
#
_cell.length_a   1.000
_cell.length_b   1.000
_cell.length_c   1.000
_cell.angle_alpha   90.00
_cell.angle_beta   90.00
_cell.angle_gamma   90.00
#
_symmetry.space_group_name_H-M   'P 1'
#
loop_
_entity.id
_entity.type
_entity.pdbx_description
1 polymer ?
#
loop_
_entity_poly.entity_id
_entity_poly.type
_entity_poly.pdbx_seq_one_letter_code
_entity_poly.pdbx_strand_id
1 'polypeptide(L)'
;MVGIGGGVPNKADVRLGDIVVGTRVTQYDLGKTVGVGMLERRGVPRFPHQLLGTAVSTLRSIHELQPSRVPSILQQKLGERTEYSRPSLLDRLFEATYNHKAPMASCDKCDQSKLVQQRRRISNDTVIHYGAIASGNQVMKCGITRDNVAQELDVICFEMETAGLMDILPCLPIRGICDYSDSHKSKEWQRYAAATAAVYARELLEELPVAEAHLRVARMPSSCNLA
;
A
#
# COMPACT_ATOMS: atom_id res chain seq x y z
N MET A 1 -8.15 5.29 -0.32
CA MET A 1 -6.90 6.04 -0.43
C MET A 1 -5.92 5.19 -1.22
N VAL A 2 -5.41 5.70 -2.33
CA VAL A 2 -4.50 4.96 -3.21
C VAL A 2 -3.16 5.68 -3.22
N GLY A 3 -2.07 4.94 -3.11
CA GLY A 3 -0.73 5.51 -3.16
C GLY A 3 0.35 4.45 -3.19
N ILE A 4 1.57 4.87 -2.89
CA ILE A 4 2.71 3.97 -2.71
C ILE A 4 2.96 3.71 -1.22
N GLY A 5 3.64 2.61 -0.94
CA GLY A 5 4.12 2.26 0.39
C GLY A 5 5.37 1.40 0.31
N GLY A 6 5.98 1.16 1.46
CA GLY A 6 7.11 0.24 1.59
C GLY A 6 6.65 -1.11 2.11
N GLY A 7 7.16 -2.20 1.55
CA GLY A 7 6.80 -3.57 1.92
C GLY A 7 7.60 -4.11 3.11
N VAL A 8 7.05 -5.12 3.80
CA VAL A 8 7.74 -5.90 4.83
C VAL A 8 7.94 -7.35 4.32
N PRO A 9 9.13 -7.68 3.80
CA PRO A 9 9.37 -8.95 3.13
C PRO A 9 9.54 -10.14 4.08
N ASN A 10 9.79 -9.89 5.37
CA ASN A 10 10.00 -10.95 6.37
C ASN A 10 8.69 -11.51 6.96
N LYS A 11 7.56 -10.82 6.77
CA LYS A 11 6.24 -11.21 7.29
C LYS A 11 5.38 -11.90 6.23
N ALA A 12 5.49 -11.44 4.99
CA ALA A 12 4.87 -12.01 3.82
C ALA A 12 5.85 -11.83 2.64
N ASP A 13 5.74 -12.64 1.60
CA ASP A 13 6.53 -12.48 0.36
C ASP A 13 6.05 -11.25 -0.42
N VAL A 14 6.05 -10.07 0.21
CA VAL A 14 5.72 -8.78 -0.41
C VAL A 14 6.91 -8.30 -1.21
N ARG A 15 6.69 -7.93 -2.47
CA ARG A 15 7.72 -7.56 -3.42
C ARG A 15 7.47 -6.22 -4.09
N LEU A 16 8.51 -5.66 -4.70
CA LEU A 16 8.37 -4.42 -5.46
C LEU A 16 7.37 -4.62 -6.62
N GLY A 17 6.45 -3.68 -6.76
CA GLY A 17 5.34 -3.73 -7.72
C GLY A 17 4.11 -4.51 -7.26
N ASP A 18 4.17 -5.22 -6.13
CA ASP A 18 3.00 -5.81 -5.49
C ASP A 18 2.05 -4.74 -4.95
N ILE A 19 0.86 -5.17 -4.56
CA ILE A 19 -0.18 -4.32 -3.96
C ILE A 19 -0.47 -4.83 -2.55
N VAL A 20 -0.55 -3.94 -1.58
CA VAL A 20 -1.04 -4.21 -0.23
C VAL A 20 -2.36 -3.47 -0.02
N VAL A 21 -3.39 -4.23 0.36
CA VAL A 21 -4.72 -3.73 0.72
C VAL A 21 -4.84 -3.79 2.24
N GLY A 22 -4.97 -2.62 2.87
CA GLY A 22 -4.93 -2.54 4.33
C GLY A 22 -6.24 -2.92 4.99
N THR A 23 -6.26 -4.08 5.63
CA THR A 23 -7.41 -4.58 6.42
C THR A 23 -7.45 -3.97 7.83
N ARG A 24 -6.31 -3.45 8.28
CA ARG A 24 -6.12 -2.74 9.55
C ARG A 24 -5.03 -1.70 9.37
N VAL A 25 -5.18 -0.54 10.00
CA VAL A 25 -4.17 0.52 10.00
C VAL A 25 -3.78 0.83 11.43
N THR A 26 -2.50 0.94 11.72
CA THR A 26 -2.02 1.27 13.06
C THR A 26 -0.97 2.36 12.96
N GLN A 27 -1.13 3.42 13.74
CA GLN A 27 -0.14 4.50 13.76
C GLN A 27 1.08 4.06 14.57
N TYR A 28 2.25 4.00 13.94
CA TYR A 28 3.43 3.33 14.52
C TYR A 28 4.41 4.28 15.22
N ASP A 29 4.30 5.58 14.99
CA ASP A 29 5.24 6.60 15.47
C ASP A 29 4.69 7.42 16.65
N LEU A 30 3.49 7.09 17.14
CA LEU A 30 2.93 7.60 18.38
C LEU A 30 3.09 6.58 19.51
N GLY A 31 3.55 7.06 20.66
CA GLY A 31 3.76 6.23 21.83
C GLY A 31 4.39 7.00 22.98
N LYS A 32 4.64 6.28 24.07
CA LYS A 32 5.37 6.83 25.22
C LYS A 32 6.85 6.53 25.06
N THR A 33 7.71 7.53 25.18
CA THR A 33 9.15 7.30 25.28
C THR A 33 9.47 6.71 26.64
N VAL A 34 9.94 5.46 26.68
CA VAL A 34 10.25 4.71 27.92
C VAL A 34 11.75 4.55 28.16
N GLY A 35 12.58 5.07 27.26
CA GLY A 35 14.04 5.06 27.34
C GLY A 35 14.65 5.69 26.09
N VAL A 36 15.98 5.78 26.03
CA VAL A 36 16.67 6.34 24.87
C VAL A 36 16.36 5.50 23.63
N GLY A 37 15.67 6.09 22.66
CA GLY A 37 15.27 5.42 21.42
C GLY A 37 14.16 4.36 21.57
N MET A 38 13.61 4.17 22.77
CA MET A 38 12.54 3.20 23.03
C MET A 38 11.19 3.88 23.09
N LEU A 39 10.34 3.56 22.11
CA LEU A 39 8.96 4.00 22.03
C LEU A 39 8.03 2.83 22.37
N GLU A 40 7.28 2.94 23.46
CA GLU A 40 6.18 2.04 23.75
C GLU A 40 4.99 2.44 22.87
N ARG A 41 4.73 1.68 21.81
CA ARG A 41 3.69 1.99 20.83
C ARG A 41 2.35 1.57 21.37
N ARG A 42 1.41 2.53 21.41
CA ARG A 42 0.01 2.30 21.80
C ARG A 42 -0.95 2.81 20.73
N GLY A 43 -0.61 2.56 19.47
CA GLY A 43 -1.46 2.95 18.34
C GLY A 43 -2.78 2.19 18.38
N VAL A 44 -3.90 2.89 18.44
CA VAL A 44 -5.23 2.26 18.32
C VAL A 44 -5.40 1.82 16.86
N PRO A 45 -5.70 0.53 16.60
CA PRO A 45 -5.94 0.06 15.26
C PRO A 45 -7.24 0.66 14.70
N ARG A 46 -7.17 1.14 13.46
CA ARG A 46 -8.30 1.61 12.67
C ARG A 46 -8.63 0.57 11.60
N PHE A 47 -9.91 0.43 11.29
CA PHE A 47 -10.40 -0.57 10.34
C PHE A 47 -11.17 0.13 9.21
N PRO A 48 -11.05 -0.35 7.96
CA PRO A 48 -11.88 0.13 6.87
C PRO A 48 -13.37 -0.04 7.18
N HIS A 49 -14.21 0.83 6.61
CA HIS A 49 -15.66 0.72 6.72
C HIS A 49 -16.16 -0.62 6.19
N GLN A 50 -17.21 -1.18 6.79
CA GLN A 50 -17.76 -2.50 6.44
C GLN A 50 -18.07 -2.64 4.96
N LEU A 51 -18.68 -1.64 4.33
CA LEU A 51 -18.95 -1.63 2.88
C LEU A 51 -17.69 -1.83 2.02
N LEU A 52 -16.58 -1.19 2.40
CA LEU A 52 -15.29 -1.38 1.71
C LEU A 52 -14.72 -2.78 1.98
N GLY A 53 -14.90 -3.28 3.20
CA GLY A 53 -14.55 -4.66 3.57
C GLY A 53 -15.31 -5.70 2.74
N THR A 54 -16.61 -5.51 2.54
CA THR A 54 -17.44 -6.40 1.70
C THR A 54 -16.96 -6.38 0.25
N ALA A 55 -16.71 -5.20 -0.33
CA ALA A 55 -16.18 -5.11 -1.70
C ALA A 55 -14.82 -5.80 -1.84
N VAL A 56 -13.93 -5.66 -0.85
CA VAL A 56 -12.64 -6.36 -0.81
C VAL A 56 -12.85 -7.88 -0.77
N SER A 57 -13.76 -8.37 0.08
CA SER A 57 -14.09 -9.79 0.17
C SER A 57 -14.66 -10.35 -1.14
N THR A 58 -15.56 -9.62 -1.79
CA THR A 58 -16.11 -9.99 -3.10
C THR A 58 -15.02 -10.07 -4.15
N LEU A 59 -14.22 -9.01 -4.31
CA LEU A 59 -13.16 -8.96 -5.31
C LEU A 59 -12.12 -10.07 -5.06
N ARG A 60 -11.77 -10.33 -3.79
CA ARG A 60 -10.87 -11.42 -3.42
C ARG A 60 -11.44 -12.79 -3.83
N SER A 61 -12.73 -13.04 -3.62
CA SER A 61 -13.37 -14.30 -4.03
C SER A 61 -13.37 -14.46 -5.56
N ILE A 62 -13.57 -13.37 -6.31
CA ILE A 62 -13.42 -13.39 -7.78
C ILE A 62 -11.99 -13.75 -8.17
N HIS A 63 -11.00 -13.16 -7.49
CA HIS A 63 -9.57 -13.41 -7.75
C HIS A 63 -9.10 -14.84 -7.39
N GLU A 64 -9.86 -15.58 -6.58
CA GLU A 64 -9.62 -17.01 -6.31
C GLU A 64 -10.05 -17.89 -7.50
N LEU A 65 -11.05 -17.45 -8.27
CA LEU A 65 -11.58 -18.18 -9.42
C LEU A 65 -10.93 -17.74 -10.75
N GLN A 66 -10.52 -16.48 -10.83
CA GLN A 66 -9.99 -15.85 -12.05
C GLN A 66 -8.78 -14.98 -11.73
N PRO A 67 -7.75 -14.91 -12.60
CA PRO A 67 -6.65 -13.97 -12.40
C PRO A 67 -7.15 -12.53 -12.31
N SER A 68 -6.51 -11.71 -11.46
CA SER A 68 -6.78 -10.26 -11.41
C SER A 68 -6.59 -9.63 -12.78
N ARG A 69 -7.42 -8.62 -13.11
CA ARG A 69 -7.31 -7.85 -14.35
C ARG A 69 -6.25 -6.74 -14.26
N VAL A 70 -5.51 -6.63 -13.14
CA VAL A 70 -4.45 -5.64 -12.99
C VAL A 70 -3.46 -5.65 -14.17
N PRO A 71 -2.86 -6.78 -14.57
CA PRO A 71 -1.89 -6.80 -15.67
C PRO A 71 -2.51 -6.36 -17.01
N SER A 72 -3.72 -6.81 -17.33
CA SER A 72 -4.39 -6.49 -18.59
C SER A 72 -4.85 -5.04 -18.65
N ILE A 73 -5.39 -4.50 -17.56
CA ILE A 73 -5.80 -3.09 -17.49
C ILE A 73 -4.57 -2.17 -17.52
N LEU A 74 -3.47 -2.53 -16.85
CA LEU A 74 -2.21 -1.79 -16.95
C LEU A 74 -1.71 -1.74 -18.39
N GLN A 75 -1.65 -2.88 -19.07
CA GLN A 75 -1.25 -2.94 -20.47
C GLN A 75 -2.18 -2.12 -21.37
N GLN A 76 -3.50 -2.22 -21.17
CA GLN A 76 -4.49 -1.51 -21.99
C GLN A 76 -4.45 0.00 -21.80
N LYS A 77 -4.27 0.49 -20.56
CA LYS A 77 -4.38 1.92 -20.23
C LYS A 77 -3.04 2.65 -20.24
N LEU A 78 -1.95 1.94 -19.96
CA LEU A 78 -0.62 2.51 -19.73
C LEU A 78 0.49 1.81 -20.53
N GLY A 79 0.17 0.83 -21.39
CA GLY A 79 1.18 0.03 -22.09
C GLY A 79 2.10 0.83 -23.03
N GLU A 80 1.65 1.98 -23.55
CA GLU A 80 2.46 2.89 -24.35
C GLU A 80 3.31 3.87 -23.51
N ARG A 81 3.01 3.97 -22.21
CA ARG A 81 3.68 4.87 -21.26
C ARG A 81 4.77 4.12 -20.51
N THR A 82 5.97 4.08 -21.10
CA THR A 82 7.13 3.36 -20.57
C THR A 82 7.49 3.76 -19.13
N GLU A 83 7.11 4.96 -18.70
CA GLU A 83 7.32 5.41 -17.33
C GLU A 83 6.48 4.70 -16.27
N TYR A 84 5.38 4.06 -16.66
CA TYR A 84 4.51 3.25 -15.80
C TYR A 84 4.69 1.74 -16.04
N SER A 85 5.61 1.35 -16.92
CA SER A 85 5.95 -0.05 -17.14
C SER A 85 6.70 -0.63 -15.94
N ARG A 86 6.60 -1.95 -15.75
CA ARG A 86 7.43 -2.66 -14.77
C ARG A 86 8.91 -2.37 -15.07
N PRO A 87 9.70 -1.87 -14.10
CA PRO A 87 11.11 -1.62 -14.32
C PRO A 87 11.86 -2.89 -14.75
N SER A 88 12.86 -2.73 -15.62
CA SER A 88 13.79 -3.82 -15.97
C SER A 88 14.76 -4.17 -14.84
N LEU A 89 14.87 -3.28 -13.84
CA LEU A 89 15.60 -3.51 -12.61
C LEU A 89 15.02 -4.70 -11.85
N LEU A 90 15.91 -5.54 -11.35
CA LEU A 90 15.51 -6.65 -10.49
C LEU A 90 14.95 -6.12 -9.17
N ASP A 91 14.00 -6.86 -8.63
CA ASP A 91 13.59 -6.72 -7.26
C ASP A 91 14.76 -7.11 -6.35
N ARG A 92 15.39 -6.12 -5.71
CA ARG A 92 16.58 -6.29 -4.86
C ARG A 92 16.19 -6.07 -3.41
N LEU A 93 16.14 -7.16 -2.65
CA LEU A 93 16.03 -7.11 -1.20
C LEU A 93 17.42 -7.28 -0.57
N PHE A 94 17.82 -6.35 0.28
CA PHE A 94 19.06 -6.42 1.04
C PHE A 94 18.82 -6.87 2.49
N GLU A 95 19.85 -7.41 3.14
CA GLU A 95 19.84 -7.70 4.58
C GLU A 95 19.41 -6.46 5.38
N ALA A 96 18.52 -6.63 6.36
CA ALA A 96 18.00 -5.53 7.18
C ALA A 96 19.07 -4.74 7.94
N THR A 97 20.21 -5.37 8.21
CA THR A 97 21.39 -4.81 8.88
C THR A 97 22.32 -4.06 7.94
N TYR A 98 22.18 -4.24 6.62
CA TYR A 98 22.98 -3.52 5.64
C TYR A 98 22.32 -2.19 5.33
N ASN A 99 23.02 -1.10 5.62
CA ASN A 99 22.53 0.25 5.32
C ASN A 99 23.12 0.76 4.01
N HIS A 100 22.27 1.37 3.21
CA HIS A 100 22.68 2.06 1.98
C HIS A 100 23.62 3.20 2.31
N LYS A 101 24.78 3.26 1.65
CA LYS A 101 25.74 4.34 1.82
C LYS A 101 25.26 5.57 1.05
N ALA A 102 24.69 6.54 1.77
CA ALA A 102 24.41 7.86 1.21
C ALA A 102 25.72 8.48 0.66
N PRO A 103 25.68 9.25 -0.45
CA PRO A 103 24.52 9.89 -1.07
C PRO A 103 23.99 9.19 -2.35
N MET A 104 24.27 7.91 -2.58
CA MET A 104 23.93 7.26 -3.85
C MET A 104 22.40 7.17 -4.05
N ALA A 105 21.92 7.57 -5.23
CA ALA A 105 20.49 7.57 -5.54
C ALA A 105 19.91 6.20 -5.93
N SER A 106 20.78 5.26 -6.34
CA SER A 106 20.42 3.89 -6.72
C SER A 106 21.23 2.86 -5.91
N CYS A 107 20.76 1.61 -5.93
CA CYS A 107 21.40 0.48 -5.25
C CYS A 107 22.37 -0.30 -6.17
N ASP A 108 22.77 0.26 -7.31
CA ASP A 108 23.64 -0.46 -8.28
C ASP A 108 25.07 -0.67 -7.77
N LYS A 109 25.52 0.20 -6.87
CA LYS A 109 26.83 0.12 -6.23
C LYS A 109 26.77 -0.48 -4.82
N CYS A 110 25.61 -1.00 -4.42
CA CYS A 110 25.52 -1.73 -3.17
C CYS A 110 26.28 -3.04 -3.25
N ASP A 111 26.74 -3.51 -2.10
CA ASP A 111 27.36 -4.81 -1.96
C ASP A 111 26.34 -5.90 -2.30
N GLN A 112 26.54 -6.57 -3.44
CA GLN A 112 25.63 -7.61 -3.92
C GLN A 112 25.68 -8.87 -3.06
N SER A 113 26.73 -9.06 -2.24
CA SER A 113 26.80 -10.16 -1.27
C SER A 113 25.78 -9.99 -0.13
N LYS A 114 25.24 -8.78 0.05
CA LYS A 114 24.21 -8.44 1.04
C LYS A 114 22.79 -8.61 0.52
N LEU A 115 22.60 -9.14 -0.69
CA LEU A 115 21.28 -9.47 -1.22
C LEU A 115 20.73 -10.71 -0.52
N VAL A 116 19.46 -10.61 -0.09
CA VAL A 116 18.72 -11.74 0.46
C VAL A 116 18.30 -12.65 -0.70
N GLN A 117 18.59 -13.94 -0.57
CA GLN A 117 18.12 -14.92 -1.54
C GLN A 117 16.61 -15.14 -1.39
N GLN A 118 15.83 -14.49 -2.25
CA GLN A 118 14.38 -14.69 -2.32
C GLN A 118 14.02 -15.92 -3.16
N ARG A 119 12.91 -16.58 -2.83
CA ARG A 119 12.37 -17.68 -3.63
C ARG A 119 11.99 -17.16 -5.02
N ARG A 120 12.25 -17.93 -6.07
CA ARG A 120 11.80 -17.55 -7.43
C ARG A 120 10.28 -17.66 -7.50
N ARG A 121 9.59 -16.59 -7.89
CA ARG A 121 8.17 -16.68 -8.25
C ARG A 121 8.02 -17.38 -9.60
N ILE A 122 6.88 -18.05 -9.79
CA ILE A 122 6.55 -18.71 -11.05
C ILE A 122 6.34 -17.66 -12.15
N SER A 123 5.76 -16.51 -11.79
CA SER A 123 5.51 -15.38 -12.68
C SER A 123 6.02 -14.07 -12.06
N ASN A 124 6.26 -13.08 -12.92
CA ASN A 124 6.50 -11.69 -12.55
C ASN A 124 5.18 -10.90 -12.46
N ASP A 125 4.05 -11.56 -12.24
CA ASP A 125 2.79 -10.87 -12.04
C ASP A 125 2.76 -10.18 -10.67
N THR A 126 2.06 -9.04 -10.64
CA THR A 126 1.74 -8.31 -9.41
C THR A 126 0.91 -9.20 -8.49
N VAL A 127 1.36 -9.38 -7.24
CA VAL A 127 0.61 -10.10 -6.22
C VAL A 127 -0.14 -9.10 -5.32
N ILE A 128 -1.38 -9.43 -4.98
CA ILE A 128 -2.21 -8.65 -4.06
C ILE A 128 -2.14 -9.28 -2.67
N HIS A 129 -1.69 -8.52 -1.70
CA HIS A 129 -1.59 -8.92 -0.30
C HIS A 129 -2.64 -8.19 0.53
N TYR A 130 -3.20 -8.88 1.51
CA TYR A 130 -4.18 -8.33 2.45
C TYR A 130 -3.61 -8.40 3.86
N GLY A 131 -3.47 -7.26 4.53
CA GLY A 131 -2.86 -7.25 5.86
C GLY A 131 -2.84 -5.88 6.50
N ALA A 132 -2.21 -5.80 7.67
CA ALA A 132 -2.14 -4.54 8.39
C ALA A 132 -1.05 -3.61 7.84
N ILE A 133 -1.33 -2.31 7.93
CA ILE A 133 -0.46 -1.23 7.47
C ILE A 133 -0.06 -0.37 8.66
N ALA A 134 1.24 -0.12 8.81
CA ALA A 134 1.78 0.87 9.72
C ALA A 134 1.76 2.25 9.06
N SER A 135 1.10 3.21 9.71
CA SER A 135 1.01 4.60 9.26
C SER A 135 1.81 5.51 10.18
N GLY A 136 2.47 6.54 9.67
CA GLY A 136 3.16 7.51 10.52
C GLY A 136 3.61 8.76 9.78
N ASN A 137 3.94 9.80 10.53
CA ASN A 137 4.42 11.07 10.00
C ASN A 137 5.92 11.04 9.65
N GLN A 138 6.60 9.93 9.95
CA GLN A 138 8.02 9.72 9.65
C GLN A 138 8.21 8.67 8.55
N VAL A 139 9.24 8.88 7.73
CA VAL A 139 9.65 7.88 6.73
C VAL A 139 10.46 6.78 7.41
N MET A 140 10.00 5.54 7.35
CA MET A 140 10.80 4.39 7.78
C MET A 140 11.97 4.17 6.79
N LYS A 141 13.20 4.25 7.29
CA LYS A 141 14.45 4.08 6.50
C LYS A 141 15.46 3.11 7.13
N CYS A 142 15.06 2.36 8.15
CA CYS A 142 15.93 1.44 8.87
C CYS A 142 15.31 0.04 8.84
N GLY A 143 15.98 -0.91 8.16
CA GLY A 143 15.47 -2.28 8.02
C GLY A 143 15.27 -2.99 9.36
N ILE A 144 16.19 -2.80 10.32
CA ILE A 144 16.05 -3.34 11.69
C ILE A 144 14.82 -2.77 12.40
N THR A 145 14.62 -1.45 12.33
CA THR A 145 13.48 -0.80 12.99
C THR A 145 12.17 -1.22 12.33
N ARG A 146 12.13 -1.29 10.99
CA ARG A 146 11.01 -1.82 10.22
C ARG A 146 10.63 -3.21 10.70
N ASP A 147 11.59 -4.13 10.81
CA ASP A 147 11.32 -5.52 11.19
C ASP A 147 10.78 -5.62 12.63
N ASN A 148 11.36 -4.86 13.56
CA ASN A 148 10.88 -4.79 14.95
C ASN A 148 9.44 -4.27 15.03
N VAL A 149 9.14 -3.16 14.33
CA VAL A 149 7.78 -2.58 14.29
C VAL A 149 6.80 -3.53 13.60
N ALA A 150 7.23 -4.18 12.52
CA ALA A 150 6.41 -5.14 11.81
C ALA A 150 6.08 -6.36 12.65
N GLN A 151 7.03 -6.83 13.47
CA GLN A 151 6.78 -7.89 14.43
C GLN A 151 5.82 -7.44 15.54
N GLU A 152 6.06 -6.27 16.14
CA GLU A 152 5.28 -5.71 17.25
C GLU A 152 3.82 -5.45 16.86
N LEU A 153 3.60 -4.80 15.70
CA LEU A 153 2.27 -4.37 15.26
C LEU A 153 1.60 -5.33 14.27
N ASP A 154 2.30 -6.40 13.91
CA ASP A 154 1.91 -7.39 12.90
C ASP A 154 1.48 -6.73 11.57
N VAL A 155 2.38 -5.93 10.99
CA VAL A 155 2.14 -5.18 9.74
C VAL A 155 2.98 -5.72 8.58
N ILE A 156 2.47 -5.55 7.36
CA ILE A 156 3.14 -5.96 6.12
C ILE A 156 3.54 -4.80 5.20
N CYS A 157 3.16 -3.57 5.57
CA CYS A 157 3.43 -2.37 4.78
C CYS A 157 3.55 -1.13 5.68
N PHE A 158 4.37 -0.18 5.27
CA PHE A 158 4.48 1.17 5.84
C PHE A 158 4.07 2.24 4.84
N GLU A 159 3.36 3.25 5.30
CA GLU A 159 2.98 4.46 4.55
C GLU A 159 2.81 5.65 5.51
N MET A 160 2.46 6.84 5.01
CA MET A 160 2.54 8.07 5.80
C MET A 160 1.26 8.88 5.96
N GLU A 161 0.13 8.45 5.40
CA GLU A 161 -1.04 9.34 5.30
C GLU A 161 -2.31 8.76 5.93
N THR A 162 -2.45 7.43 5.97
CA THR A 162 -3.76 6.79 6.19
C THR A 162 -4.29 6.98 7.60
N ALA A 163 -3.46 6.93 8.64
CA ALA A 163 -3.92 7.09 10.03
C ALA A 163 -4.65 8.43 10.24
N GLY A 164 -4.07 9.53 9.74
CA GLY A 164 -4.70 10.85 9.85
C GLY A 164 -5.95 10.99 8.97
N LEU A 165 -5.96 10.36 7.79
CA LEU A 165 -7.13 10.42 6.91
C LEU A 165 -8.33 9.67 7.49
N MET A 166 -8.11 8.51 8.12
CA MET A 166 -9.16 7.71 8.74
C MET A 166 -9.85 8.40 9.93
N ASP A 167 -9.23 9.42 10.52
CA ASP A 167 -9.85 10.25 11.56
C ASP A 167 -10.86 11.26 10.98
N ILE A 168 -10.79 11.53 9.66
CA ILE A 168 -11.64 12.51 8.97
C ILE A 168 -12.72 11.82 8.14
N LEU A 169 -12.37 10.74 7.42
CA LEU A 169 -13.29 10.00 6.56
C LEU A 169 -12.95 8.51 6.47
N PRO A 170 -13.96 7.63 6.35
CA PRO A 170 -13.70 6.21 6.17
C PRO A 170 -12.99 5.95 4.84
N CYS A 171 -11.85 5.26 4.87
CA CYS A 171 -11.12 4.92 3.67
C CYS A 171 -10.52 3.51 3.75
N LEU A 172 -10.23 2.93 2.58
CA LEU A 172 -9.43 1.72 2.43
C LEU A 172 -8.08 2.12 1.85
N PRO A 173 -6.95 1.87 2.53
CA PRO A 173 -5.63 2.08 1.95
C PRO A 173 -5.27 0.97 0.98
N ILE A 174 -4.86 1.36 -0.22
CA ILE A 174 -4.35 0.49 -1.26
C ILE A 174 -2.97 1.03 -1.64
N ARG A 175 -1.93 0.23 -1.41
CA ARG A 175 -0.54 0.65 -1.51
C ARG A 175 0.20 -0.20 -2.51
N GLY A 176 0.72 0.43 -3.56
CA GLY A 176 1.69 -0.20 -4.44
C GLY A 176 3.06 -0.16 -3.77
N ILE A 177 3.77 -1.28 -3.81
CA ILE A 177 5.03 -1.42 -3.11
C ILE A 177 6.18 -0.88 -3.96
N CYS A 178 6.83 0.19 -3.50
CA CYS A 178 7.91 0.86 -4.24
C CYS A 178 9.29 0.79 -3.56
N ASP A 179 9.34 0.44 -2.28
CA ASP A 179 10.57 0.16 -1.54
C ASP A 179 10.29 -0.86 -0.42
N TYR A 180 11.31 -1.20 0.37
CA TYR A 180 11.19 -2.13 1.49
C TYR A 180 11.20 -1.43 2.86
N SER A 181 10.82 -0.15 2.93
CA SER A 181 10.86 0.63 4.18
C SER A 181 12.23 0.58 4.89
N ASP A 182 13.29 0.62 4.11
CA ASP A 182 14.66 0.66 4.60
C ASP A 182 15.46 1.77 3.88
N SER A 183 16.78 1.74 4.03
CA SER A 183 17.66 2.72 3.43
C SER A 183 17.81 2.57 1.90
N HIS A 184 17.42 1.42 1.34
CA HIS A 184 17.59 1.07 -0.08
C HIS A 184 16.36 1.49 -0.90
N LYS A 185 16.20 2.80 -1.08
CA LYS A 185 15.10 3.33 -1.90
C LYS A 185 15.42 3.20 -3.39
N SER A 186 14.42 2.83 -4.19
CA SER A 186 14.46 2.87 -5.64
C SER A 186 13.32 3.74 -6.16
N LYS A 187 13.68 4.82 -6.86
CA LYS A 187 12.68 5.72 -7.45
C LYS A 187 12.03 5.11 -8.69
N GLU A 188 12.71 4.15 -9.34
CA GLU A 188 12.22 3.52 -10.57
C GLU A 188 10.90 2.76 -10.36
N TRP A 189 10.68 2.21 -9.15
CA TRP A 189 9.45 1.47 -8.85
C TRP A 189 8.24 2.34 -8.52
N GLN A 190 8.42 3.62 -8.20
CA GLN A 190 7.32 4.45 -7.69
C GLN A 190 6.15 4.60 -8.67
N ARG A 191 6.45 4.83 -9.96
CA ARG A 191 5.41 5.00 -10.99
C ARG A 191 4.66 3.71 -11.25
N TYR A 192 5.38 2.60 -11.41
CA TYR A 192 4.78 1.28 -11.60
C TYR A 192 3.92 0.87 -10.39
N ALA A 193 4.45 1.03 -9.18
CA ALA A 193 3.73 0.75 -7.94
C ALA A 193 2.45 1.61 -7.80
N ALA A 194 2.53 2.91 -8.08
CA ALA A 194 1.35 3.77 -8.07
C ALA A 194 0.29 3.30 -9.08
N ALA A 195 0.73 2.89 -10.28
CA ALA A 195 -0.16 2.38 -11.32
C ALA A 195 -0.84 1.06 -10.92
N THR A 196 -0.09 0.08 -10.37
CA THR A 196 -0.67 -1.21 -9.94
C THR A 196 -1.73 -0.98 -8.86
N ALA A 197 -1.45 -0.12 -7.88
CA ALA A 197 -2.40 0.25 -6.84
C ALA A 197 -3.66 0.94 -7.39
N ALA A 198 -3.50 1.87 -8.34
CA ALA A 198 -4.62 2.56 -8.98
C ALA A 198 -5.50 1.63 -9.80
N VAL A 199 -4.90 0.66 -10.49
CA VAL A 199 -5.63 -0.32 -11.28
C VAL A 199 -6.40 -1.30 -10.38
N TYR A 200 -5.81 -1.78 -9.28
CA TYR A 200 -6.57 -2.58 -8.31
C TYR A 200 -7.72 -1.78 -7.70
N ALA A 201 -7.50 -0.51 -7.37
CA ALA A 201 -8.56 0.35 -6.87
C ALA A 201 -9.71 0.48 -7.88
N ARG A 202 -9.41 0.53 -9.19
CA ARG A 202 -10.44 0.49 -10.22
C ARG A 202 -11.23 -0.83 -10.18
N GLU A 203 -10.57 -1.99 -10.13
CA GLU A 203 -11.27 -3.28 -10.01
C GLU A 203 -12.20 -3.28 -8.79
N LEU A 204 -11.73 -2.77 -7.65
CA LEU A 204 -12.52 -2.70 -6.43
C LEU A 204 -13.74 -1.76 -6.56
N LEU A 205 -13.59 -0.61 -7.22
CA LEU A 205 -14.68 0.33 -7.44
C LEU A 205 -15.78 -0.28 -8.34
N GLU A 206 -15.42 -1.18 -9.26
CA GLU A 206 -16.39 -1.90 -10.12
C GLU A 206 -17.24 -2.90 -9.31
N GLU A 207 -16.78 -3.33 -8.13
CA GLU A 207 -17.52 -4.21 -7.20
C GLU A 207 -18.39 -3.46 -6.17
N LEU A 208 -18.21 -2.15 -6.05
CA LEU A 208 -19.03 -1.36 -5.14
C LEU A 208 -20.43 -1.17 -5.76
N PRO A 209 -21.51 -1.30 -4.95
CA PRO A 209 -22.84 -1.00 -5.44
C PRO A 209 -22.88 0.44 -5.94
N VAL A 210 -23.42 0.65 -7.13
CA VAL A 210 -23.70 1.99 -7.63
C VAL A 210 -24.66 2.63 -6.63
N ALA A 211 -24.19 3.63 -5.90
CA ALA A 211 -25.09 4.43 -5.09
C ALA A 211 -26.08 5.06 -6.07
N GLU A 212 -27.35 4.61 -6.04
CA GLU A 212 -28.42 5.43 -6.57
C GLU A 212 -28.35 6.73 -5.78
N ALA A 213 -27.83 7.77 -6.42
CA ALA A 213 -27.86 9.11 -5.86
C ALA A 213 -29.34 9.45 -5.69
N HIS A 214 -29.89 9.22 -4.50
CA HIS A 214 -31.11 9.87 -4.07
C HIS A 214 -30.77 11.36 -3.97
N LEU A 215 -30.84 12.03 -5.12
CA LEU A 215 -31.06 13.45 -5.23
C LEU A 215 -32.41 13.75 -4.57
N ARG A 216 -32.44 13.76 -3.23
CA ARG A 216 -33.40 14.56 -2.49
C ARG A 216 -32.97 16.02 -2.60
N VAL A 217 -32.99 16.54 -3.82
CA VAL A 217 -33.30 17.95 -4.00
C VAL A 217 -34.71 18.06 -3.45
N ALA A 218 -34.83 18.61 -2.25
CA ALA A 218 -36.11 19.03 -1.71
C ALA A 218 -36.78 19.89 -2.79
N ARG A 219 -37.77 19.33 -3.48
CA ARG A 219 -38.75 20.12 -4.21
C ARG A 219 -39.43 20.95 -3.13
N MET A 220 -38.99 22.19 -2.96
CA MET A 220 -39.81 23.18 -2.29
C MET A 220 -41.14 23.22 -3.03
N PRO A 221 -42.29 23.06 -2.35
CA PRO A 221 -43.56 23.31 -2.97
C PRO A 221 -43.59 24.79 -3.34
N SER A 222 -43.78 25.06 -4.63
CA SER A 222 -44.23 26.35 -5.12
C SER A 222 -45.60 26.64 -4.52
N SER A 223 -45.59 27.26 -3.35
CA SER A 223 -46.70 28.03 -2.79
C SER A 223 -46.39 29.49 -3.10
N CYS A 224 -47.30 30.35 -3.51
CA CYS A 224 -48.70 30.26 -3.90
C CYS A 224 -48.94 31.60 -4.63
N ASN A 225 -49.59 31.60 -5.79
CA ASN A 225 -50.26 32.80 -6.26
C ASN A 225 -51.42 33.10 -5.30
N LEU A 226 -51.59 34.35 -4.86
CA LEU A 226 -52.89 35.02 -4.77
C LEU A 226 -52.74 36.48 -4.29
N ALA A 227 -53.36 37.35 -5.10
CA ALA A 227 -53.74 38.76 -4.92
C ALA A 227 -52.64 39.83 -5.02
#